data_AF-A0A915YIV7-F1
#
_entry.id   AF-A0A915YIV7-F1
#
_cell.length_a   1.000
_cell.length_b   1.000
_cell.length_c   1.000
_cell.angle_alpha   90.00
_cell.angle_beta   90.00
_cell.angle_gamma   90.00
#
_symmetry.space_group_name_H-M   'P 1'
#
loop_
_entity.id
_entity.type
_entity.pdbx_description
1 polymer ?
#
loop_
_entity_poly.entity_id
_entity_poly.type
_entity_poly.pdbx_seq_one_letter_code
_entity_poly.pdbx_strand_id
1 'polypeptide(L)'
;MTQFILKLLLFVGSCWCLTSCSRLSLLVFIKPAKKFNEHKIPAPPDYQKNKSWHQWARRDADKKVDVFYLHPTTYIVGKGWNQDLDDAHVNWRTKVLPINYQASVFYDAGRMFIPKYRQAIFYSFVDKKDNGKKALELAYEDVRNAFYYYWEHHNQGRPFIFAAHSQGAYHSQKLLAEILQDSAIRTQLVIGYVIGWPIPEDYVLNSNVIEICSTATQTGCIVSWNTEGQAPKLSLVEKVSAGKKIICVNPLSWKTDTSYVSKNQNLGALQYNKHTKKDEIILYYCDAAIRDGALRINEPANQVALQMPMGKGNYHLYDYSFFYQNIKQNIKTRIASYYNRIDSTQLNQ
;
A
#
# COMPACT_ATOMS: atom_id res chain seq x y z
N MET A 1 36.02 -31.41 29.69
CA MET A 1 36.61 -30.77 28.49
C MET A 1 36.36 -31.58 27.21
N THR A 2 35.23 -32.29 27.10
CA THR A 2 35.03 -33.32 26.03
C THR A 2 33.67 -33.27 25.34
N GLN A 3 32.73 -32.41 25.76
CA GLN A 3 31.44 -32.22 25.06
C GLN A 3 31.33 -30.94 24.22
N PHE A 4 32.28 -29.99 24.36
CA PHE A 4 32.28 -28.75 23.58
C PHE A 4 32.92 -28.91 22.20
N ILE A 5 33.91 -29.80 22.06
CA ILE A 5 34.62 -30.05 20.80
C ILE A 5 33.75 -30.88 19.82
N LEU A 6 32.86 -31.73 20.33
CA LEU A 6 31.97 -32.56 19.50
C LEU A 6 30.81 -31.76 18.86
N LYS A 7 30.42 -30.61 19.44
CA LYS A 7 29.43 -29.70 18.85
C LYS A 7 30.02 -28.78 17.78
N LEU A 8 31.33 -28.50 17.83
CA LEU A 8 32.00 -27.66 16.84
C LEU A 8 32.28 -28.43 15.53
N LEU A 9 32.54 -29.74 15.62
CA LEU A 9 32.84 -30.58 14.45
C LEU A 9 31.60 -30.94 13.60
N LEU A 10 30.39 -30.92 14.17
CA LEU A 10 29.14 -31.05 13.40
C LEU A 10 28.75 -29.78 12.63
N PHE A 11 29.40 -28.65 12.92
CA PHE A 11 29.15 -27.37 12.24
C PHE A 11 30.06 -27.15 11.01
N VAL A 12 31.21 -27.83 10.93
CA VAL A 12 32.16 -27.64 9.83
C VAL A 12 32.03 -28.72 8.74
N GLY A 13 31.49 -29.90 9.06
CA GLY A 13 31.31 -31.01 8.11
C GLY A 13 30.02 -31.00 7.27
N SER A 14 29.06 -30.12 7.55
CA SER A 14 27.76 -30.08 6.85
C SER A 14 27.63 -28.96 5.81
N CYS A 15 28.71 -28.21 5.58
CA CYS A 15 28.69 -27.05 4.69
C CYS A 15 28.83 -27.39 3.18
N TRP A 16 28.95 -28.68 2.82
CA TRP A 16 29.09 -29.13 1.43
C TRP A 16 27.95 -30.03 0.90
N CYS A 17 26.87 -30.22 1.67
CA CYS A 17 25.66 -30.94 1.22
C CYS A 17 24.36 -30.11 1.27
N LEU A 18 24.44 -28.78 1.46
CA LEU A 18 23.26 -27.91 1.57
C LEU A 18 22.98 -27.09 0.30
N THR A 19 23.28 -27.61 -0.89
CA THR A 19 22.76 -27.03 -2.14
C THR A 19 21.25 -27.28 -2.34
N SER A 20 20.61 -28.06 -1.45
CA SER A 20 19.16 -28.31 -1.45
C SER A 20 18.41 -27.81 -0.21
N CYS A 21 19.09 -27.27 0.82
CA CYS A 21 18.47 -26.87 2.10
C CYS A 21 18.39 -25.35 2.32
N SER A 22 18.43 -24.56 1.24
CA SER A 22 18.14 -23.12 1.29
C SER A 22 16.63 -22.79 1.40
N ARG A 23 15.79 -23.82 1.61
CA ARG A 23 14.33 -23.73 1.75
C ARG A 23 13.82 -23.92 3.19
N LEU A 24 14.65 -23.75 4.23
CA LEU A 24 14.08 -23.43 5.55
C LEU A 24 13.51 -22.00 5.45
N SER A 25 12.28 -21.92 4.96
CA SER A 25 11.69 -20.68 4.47
C SER A 25 11.70 -19.63 5.58
N LEU A 26 12.09 -18.39 5.26
CA LEU A 26 11.95 -17.20 6.11
C LEU A 26 10.56 -17.12 6.77
N LEU A 27 9.55 -17.71 6.13
CA LEU A 27 8.18 -17.87 6.61
C LEU A 27 8.07 -18.58 7.97
N VAL A 28 8.97 -19.50 8.32
CA VAL A 28 8.96 -20.20 9.61
C VAL A 28 9.27 -19.22 10.75
N PHE A 29 10.17 -18.26 10.51
CA PHE A 29 10.61 -17.29 11.53
C PHE A 29 9.60 -16.15 11.76
N ILE A 30 8.69 -15.92 10.80
CA ILE A 30 7.65 -14.89 10.91
C ILE A 30 6.27 -15.46 11.27
N LYS A 31 6.12 -16.79 11.24
CA LYS A 31 4.86 -17.45 11.59
C LYS A 31 4.60 -17.34 13.10
N PRO A 32 3.43 -16.86 13.53
CA PRO A 32 3.05 -16.89 14.94
C PRO A 32 3.02 -18.33 15.48
N ALA A 33 3.54 -18.53 16.69
CA ALA A 33 3.69 -19.85 17.29
C ALA A 33 2.34 -20.53 17.63
N LYS A 34 1.31 -19.75 17.95
CA LYS A 34 -0.03 -20.23 18.34
C LYS A 34 -1.09 -19.85 17.30
N LYS A 35 -2.24 -20.51 17.36
CA LYS A 35 -3.40 -20.14 16.51
C LYS A 35 -3.94 -18.77 16.89
N PHE A 36 -4.68 -18.13 15.99
CA PHE A 36 -5.27 -16.80 16.22
C PHE A 36 -6.07 -16.74 17.52
N ASN A 37 -6.99 -17.68 17.74
CA ASN A 37 -7.84 -17.75 18.93
C ASN A 37 -7.08 -18.06 20.23
N GLU A 38 -5.82 -18.47 20.16
CA GLU A 38 -4.97 -18.79 21.32
C GLU A 38 -4.06 -17.61 21.71
N HIS A 39 -4.01 -16.56 20.89
CA HIS A 39 -3.33 -15.30 21.20
C HIS A 39 -4.30 -14.34 21.90
N LYS A 40 -3.78 -13.59 22.87
CA LYS A 40 -4.49 -12.44 23.41
C LYS A 40 -4.61 -11.38 22.33
N ILE A 41 -5.85 -11.05 21.95
CA ILE A 41 -6.13 -9.98 21.00
C ILE A 41 -5.72 -8.64 21.63
N PRO A 42 -4.91 -7.80 20.96
CA PRO A 42 -4.58 -6.47 21.45
C PRO A 42 -5.82 -5.57 21.58
N ALA A 43 -5.78 -4.62 22.52
CA ALA A 43 -6.87 -3.68 22.75
C ALA A 43 -7.20 -2.91 21.45
N PRO A 44 -8.50 -2.67 21.14
CA PRO A 44 -8.89 -1.93 19.96
C PRO A 44 -8.46 -0.45 20.06
N PRO A 45 -8.20 0.20 18.91
CA PRO A 45 -7.98 1.64 18.85
C PRO A 45 -9.24 2.42 19.28
N ASP A 46 -9.02 3.54 19.97
CA ASP A 46 -10.06 4.51 20.29
C ASP A 46 -9.83 5.75 19.43
N TYR A 47 -10.56 5.86 18.32
CA TYR A 47 -10.33 6.90 17.31
C TYR A 47 -10.66 8.32 17.77
N GLN A 48 -11.30 8.49 18.94
CA GLN A 48 -11.43 9.80 19.60
C GLN A 48 -10.08 10.32 20.11
N LYS A 49 -9.12 9.44 20.33
CA LYS A 49 -7.80 9.78 20.88
C LYS A 49 -6.75 9.88 19.79
N ASN A 50 -5.96 10.95 19.81
CA ASN A 50 -4.84 11.19 18.87
C ASN A 50 -3.88 10.00 18.79
N LYS A 51 -3.69 9.25 19.87
CA LYS A 51 -2.76 8.12 19.92
C LYS A 51 -3.13 6.99 18.96
N SER A 52 -4.39 6.93 18.53
CA SER A 52 -4.93 5.97 17.56
C SER A 52 -4.70 6.41 16.11
N TRP A 53 -4.03 7.55 15.90
CA TRP A 53 -3.67 8.09 14.59
C TRP A 53 -2.15 8.22 14.51
N HIS A 54 -1.57 7.84 13.36
CA HIS A 54 -0.21 8.24 13.03
C HIS A 54 -0.14 9.73 12.71
N GLN A 55 -1.16 10.23 12.02
CA GLN A 55 -1.38 11.64 11.74
C GLN A 55 -2.88 11.90 11.67
N TRP A 56 -3.30 13.00 12.28
CA TRP A 56 -4.65 13.55 12.17
C TRP A 56 -4.52 15.07 11.96
N ALA A 57 -5.51 15.67 11.29
CA ALA A 57 -5.40 16.93 10.54
C ALA A 57 -4.94 18.23 11.23
N ARG A 58 -4.52 18.23 12.51
CA ARG A 58 -4.17 19.46 13.24
C ARG A 58 -3.09 20.32 12.57
N ARG A 59 -2.27 19.77 11.67
CA ARG A 59 -1.16 20.50 11.02
C ARG A 59 -1.54 21.21 9.71
N ASP A 60 -2.68 20.87 9.10
CA ASP A 60 -3.00 21.22 7.72
C ASP A 60 -4.37 21.93 7.60
N ALA A 61 -4.81 22.64 8.65
CA ALA A 61 -6.20 23.08 8.79
C ALA A 61 -6.72 24.00 7.65
N ASP A 62 -5.82 24.65 6.91
CA ASP A 62 -6.12 25.51 5.76
C ASP A 62 -6.41 24.74 4.46
N LYS A 63 -6.06 23.45 4.39
CA LYS A 63 -6.29 22.63 3.20
C LYS A 63 -7.78 22.33 3.02
N LYS A 64 -8.24 22.45 1.77
CA LYS A 64 -9.65 22.25 1.38
C LYS A 64 -10.02 20.79 1.04
N VAL A 65 -9.03 19.93 0.88
CA VAL A 65 -9.20 18.50 0.55
C VAL A 65 -8.66 17.68 1.70
N ASP A 66 -9.28 16.54 1.98
CA ASP A 66 -8.80 15.56 2.95
C ASP A 66 -8.10 14.39 2.26
N VAL A 67 -7.15 13.75 2.95
CA VAL A 67 -6.47 12.54 2.47
C VAL A 67 -6.59 11.47 3.54
N PHE A 68 -7.37 10.43 3.25
CA PHE A 68 -7.47 9.26 4.10
C PHE A 68 -6.52 8.18 3.58
N TYR A 69 -5.40 7.97 4.29
CA TYR A 69 -4.33 7.07 3.85
C TYR A 69 -4.23 5.81 4.73
N LEU A 70 -4.41 4.65 4.12
CA LEU A 70 -4.22 3.34 4.74
C LEU A 70 -2.83 2.78 4.44
N HIS A 71 -1.97 2.82 5.46
CA HIS A 71 -0.60 2.32 5.38
C HIS A 71 -0.54 0.79 5.18
N PRO A 72 0.57 0.24 4.65
CA PRO A 72 0.78 -1.20 4.56
C PRO A 72 1.09 -1.81 5.94
N THR A 73 1.24 -3.14 6.01
CA THR A 73 1.78 -3.77 7.21
C THR A 73 3.30 -3.57 7.28
N THR A 74 3.79 -3.04 8.38
CA THR A 74 5.19 -3.07 8.80
C THR A 74 5.42 -4.08 9.92
N TYR A 75 4.35 -4.77 10.36
CA TYR A 75 4.38 -5.87 11.31
C TYR A 75 4.83 -7.17 10.61
N ILE A 76 6.15 -7.32 10.45
CA ILE A 76 6.75 -8.47 9.75
C ILE A 76 7.01 -9.66 10.68
N VAL A 77 7.48 -9.38 11.90
CA VAL A 77 7.77 -10.36 12.94
C VAL A 77 7.15 -9.86 14.23
N GLY A 78 6.53 -10.74 15.00
CA GLY A 78 6.04 -10.36 16.32
C GLY A 78 5.40 -11.46 17.14
N LYS A 79 4.82 -11.06 18.27
CA LYS A 79 4.37 -11.95 19.35
C LYS A 79 2.99 -12.59 19.09
N GLY A 80 2.27 -12.14 18.07
CA GLY A 80 0.93 -12.61 17.74
C GLY A 80 0.52 -12.23 16.33
N TRP A 81 -0.73 -12.54 15.97
CA TRP A 81 -1.26 -12.33 14.61
C TRP A 81 -1.53 -10.87 14.26
N ASN A 82 -1.80 -10.04 15.27
CA ASN A 82 -2.02 -8.61 15.08
C ASN A 82 -1.11 -7.81 15.99
N GLN A 83 -0.65 -6.67 15.48
CA GLN A 83 0.18 -5.74 16.21
C GLN A 83 -0.56 -5.13 17.41
N ASP A 84 0.15 -4.94 18.53
CA ASP A 84 -0.28 -4.02 19.59
C ASP A 84 -0.17 -2.56 19.12
N LEU A 85 -1.24 -1.78 19.29
CA LEU A 85 -1.32 -0.39 18.83
C LEU A 85 -0.17 0.49 19.35
N ASP A 86 0.37 0.14 20.52
CA ASP A 86 1.47 0.85 21.19
C ASP A 86 2.85 0.24 20.91
N ASP A 87 2.97 -0.76 20.00
CA ASP A 87 4.26 -1.31 19.57
C ASP A 87 5.13 -0.20 18.94
N ALA A 88 6.11 0.27 19.69
CA ALA A 88 6.95 1.40 19.32
C ALA A 88 7.80 1.11 18.06
N HIS A 89 8.27 -0.11 17.88
CA HIS A 89 9.13 -0.47 16.76
C HIS A 89 8.32 -0.52 15.46
N VAL A 90 7.14 -1.15 15.48
CA VAL A 90 6.27 -1.21 14.30
C VAL A 90 5.74 0.18 13.96
N ASN A 91 5.34 0.96 14.97
CA ASN A 91 4.92 2.35 14.77
C ASN A 91 6.04 3.23 14.20
N TRP A 92 7.28 3.07 14.66
CA TRP A 92 8.45 3.76 14.11
C TRP A 92 8.68 3.35 12.65
N ARG A 93 8.64 2.04 12.33
CA ARG A 93 8.77 1.54 10.95
C ARG A 93 7.69 2.11 10.03
N THR A 94 6.43 2.15 10.46
CA THR A 94 5.34 2.76 9.67
C THR A 94 5.61 4.24 9.39
N LYS A 95 6.14 4.99 10.37
CA LYS A 95 6.50 6.40 10.17
C LYS A 95 7.65 6.59 9.18
N VAL A 96 8.77 5.89 9.39
CA VAL A 96 10.00 6.15 8.62
C VAL A 96 10.02 5.48 7.24
N LEU A 97 9.14 4.51 6.99
CA LEU A 97 9.03 3.82 5.70
C LEU A 97 7.77 4.30 4.93
N PRO A 98 6.57 3.69 5.07
CA PRO A 98 5.47 4.02 4.19
C PRO A 98 4.98 5.47 4.34
N ILE A 99 4.97 6.06 5.53
CA ILE A 99 4.53 7.46 5.67
C ILE A 99 5.52 8.41 4.96
N ASN A 100 6.82 8.20 5.11
CA ASN A 100 7.84 9.04 4.45
C ASN A 100 7.96 8.84 2.94
N TYR A 101 7.74 7.63 2.42
CA TYR A 101 7.99 7.30 1.01
C TYR A 101 6.72 7.03 0.18
N GLN A 102 5.56 6.92 0.81
CA GLN A 102 4.28 6.70 0.13
C GLN A 102 3.28 7.81 0.47
N ALA A 103 2.96 8.03 1.75
CA ALA A 103 1.97 9.04 2.14
C ALA A 103 2.43 10.48 1.84
N SER A 104 3.72 10.72 1.80
CA SER A 104 4.32 12.04 1.58
C SER A 104 4.01 12.67 0.22
N VAL A 105 3.61 11.88 -0.80
CA VAL A 105 3.11 12.43 -2.08
C VAL A 105 1.89 13.32 -1.88
N PHE A 106 1.14 13.12 -0.79
CA PHE A 106 -0.13 13.79 -0.54
C PHE A 106 -0.04 15.02 0.39
N TYR A 107 1.11 15.27 1.02
CA TYR A 107 1.23 16.34 2.04
C TYR A 107 0.91 17.74 1.53
N ASP A 108 1.20 18.03 0.26
CA ASP A 108 0.86 19.34 -0.31
C ASP A 108 -0.63 19.47 -0.67
N ALA A 109 -1.33 18.34 -0.79
CA ALA A 109 -2.66 18.26 -1.39
C ALA A 109 -3.80 18.46 -0.39
N GLY A 110 -3.67 17.93 0.83
CA GLY A 110 -4.79 17.87 1.75
C GLY A 110 -4.43 17.55 3.19
N ARG A 111 -5.45 17.62 4.07
CA ARG A 111 -5.31 17.26 5.48
C ARG A 111 -5.15 15.76 5.62
N MET A 112 -4.08 15.33 6.28
CA MET A 112 -3.78 13.90 6.39
C MET A 112 -4.52 13.24 7.56
N PHE A 113 -5.21 12.15 7.27
CA PHE A 113 -5.80 11.22 8.21
C PHE A 113 -5.20 9.84 7.98
N ILE A 114 -4.29 9.44 8.87
CA ILE A 114 -3.55 8.18 8.81
C ILE A 114 -3.86 7.41 10.09
N PRO A 115 -4.84 6.51 10.09
CA PRO A 115 -5.19 5.75 11.28
C PRO A 115 -4.10 4.75 11.63
N LYS A 116 -3.91 4.50 12.92
CA LYS A 116 -3.33 3.23 13.37
C LYS A 116 -4.44 2.20 13.39
N TYR A 117 -4.13 1.00 12.92
CA TYR A 117 -4.99 -0.17 13.07
C TYR A 117 -4.13 -1.34 13.54
N ARG A 118 -4.74 -2.36 14.15
CA ARG A 118 -4.03 -3.57 14.60
C ARG A 118 -3.58 -4.39 13.39
N GLN A 119 -2.47 -3.96 12.77
CA GLN A 119 -1.92 -4.54 11.55
C GLN A 119 -1.83 -6.05 11.67
N ALA A 120 -2.37 -6.78 10.69
CA ALA A 120 -2.16 -8.21 10.63
C ALA A 120 -0.70 -8.47 10.22
N ILE A 121 -0.09 -9.48 10.84
CA ILE A 121 1.30 -9.85 10.57
C ILE A 121 1.47 -10.23 9.10
N PHE A 122 2.64 -9.97 8.52
CA PHE A 122 2.92 -10.31 7.11
C PHE A 122 2.63 -11.78 6.78
N TYR A 123 2.87 -12.70 7.73
CA TYR A 123 2.57 -14.12 7.55
C TYR A 123 1.07 -14.40 7.25
N SER A 124 0.16 -13.51 7.63
CA SER A 124 -1.28 -13.65 7.37
C SER A 124 -1.63 -13.80 5.89
N PHE A 125 -0.81 -13.26 4.98
CA PHE A 125 -1.01 -13.37 3.53
C PHE A 125 -0.57 -14.70 2.93
N VAL A 126 0.16 -15.53 3.68
CA VAL A 126 0.65 -16.84 3.23
C VAL A 126 0.16 -17.98 4.13
N ASP A 127 -0.57 -17.66 5.19
CA ASP A 127 -1.18 -18.65 6.06
C ASP A 127 -2.19 -19.48 5.29
N LYS A 128 -2.13 -20.80 5.48
CA LYS A 128 -3.04 -21.76 4.86
C LYS A 128 -4.11 -22.27 5.83
N LYS A 129 -4.11 -21.77 7.08
CA LYS A 129 -4.91 -22.31 8.19
C LYS A 129 -5.81 -21.26 8.83
N ASP A 130 -6.53 -20.46 8.04
CA ASP A 130 -7.59 -19.50 8.44
C ASP A 130 -7.23 -18.41 9.48
N ASN A 131 -6.11 -18.54 10.19
CA ASN A 131 -5.65 -17.60 11.22
C ASN A 131 -5.29 -16.25 10.58
N GLY A 132 -4.62 -16.30 9.42
CA GLY A 132 -4.29 -15.09 8.67
C GLY A 132 -5.53 -14.31 8.23
N LYS A 133 -6.58 -15.03 7.82
CA LYS A 133 -7.88 -14.43 7.45
C LYS A 133 -8.52 -13.74 8.65
N LYS A 134 -8.62 -14.40 9.80
CA LYS A 134 -9.14 -13.81 11.05
C LYS A 134 -8.36 -12.57 11.49
N ALA A 135 -7.03 -12.61 11.35
CA ALA A 135 -6.17 -11.47 11.66
C ALA A 135 -6.46 -10.27 10.75
N LEU A 136 -6.64 -10.54 9.45
CA LEU A 136 -7.01 -9.51 8.47
C LEU A 136 -8.42 -8.98 8.69
N GLU A 137 -9.38 -9.81 9.11
CA GLU A 137 -10.73 -9.38 9.47
C GLU A 137 -10.72 -8.43 10.68
N LEU A 138 -9.98 -8.77 11.73
CA LEU A 138 -9.79 -7.88 12.88
C LEU A 138 -9.15 -6.55 12.49
N ALA A 139 -8.13 -6.58 11.63
CA ALA A 139 -7.49 -5.36 11.13
C ALA A 139 -8.45 -4.50 10.28
N TYR A 140 -9.32 -5.14 9.50
CA TYR A 140 -10.34 -4.47 8.71
C TYR A 140 -11.40 -3.77 9.57
N GLU A 141 -11.82 -4.35 10.69
CA GLU A 141 -12.75 -3.70 11.64
C GLU A 141 -12.21 -2.35 12.12
N ASP A 142 -10.91 -2.31 12.48
CA ASP A 142 -10.23 -1.07 12.87
C ASP A 142 -10.21 -0.05 11.71
N VAL A 143 -9.83 -0.49 10.50
CA VAL A 143 -9.82 0.36 9.30
C VAL A 143 -11.19 0.97 9.01
N ARG A 144 -12.25 0.16 9.12
CA ARG A 144 -13.63 0.59 8.91
C ARG A 144 -14.04 1.62 9.97
N ASN A 145 -13.80 1.32 11.24
CA ASN A 145 -14.12 2.22 12.35
C ASN A 145 -13.34 3.55 12.25
N ALA A 146 -12.09 3.52 11.79
CA ALA A 146 -11.31 4.72 11.53
C ALA A 146 -11.94 5.62 10.47
N PHE A 147 -12.39 5.02 9.35
CA PHE A 147 -12.98 5.77 8.26
C PHE A 147 -14.28 6.45 8.70
N TYR A 148 -15.20 5.71 9.32
CA TYR A 148 -16.46 6.27 9.81
C TYR A 148 -16.23 7.37 10.84
N TYR A 149 -15.28 7.18 11.77
CA TYR A 149 -14.93 8.23 12.72
C TYR A 149 -14.40 9.50 12.03
N TYR A 150 -13.51 9.35 11.04
CA TYR A 150 -13.03 10.46 10.22
C TYR A 150 -14.19 11.16 9.50
N TRP A 151 -15.07 10.38 8.86
CA TRP A 151 -16.19 10.88 8.08
C TRP A 151 -17.15 11.70 8.95
N GLU A 152 -17.57 11.16 10.08
CA GLU A 152 -18.56 11.75 10.99
C GLU A 152 -18.03 12.97 11.75
N HIS A 153 -16.76 12.96 12.15
CA HIS A 153 -16.21 13.97 13.07
C HIS A 153 -15.24 14.97 12.44
N HIS A 154 -14.64 14.65 11.29
CA HIS A 154 -13.54 15.44 10.75
C HIS A 154 -13.73 15.92 9.31
N ASN A 155 -14.40 15.15 8.45
CA ASN A 155 -14.53 15.47 7.04
C ASN A 155 -15.28 16.80 6.82
N GLN A 156 -16.43 16.98 7.49
CA GLN A 156 -17.28 18.18 7.42
C GLN A 156 -17.59 18.62 5.97
N GLY A 157 -17.92 17.66 5.11
CA GLY A 157 -18.31 17.92 3.71
C GLY A 157 -17.14 18.17 2.76
N ARG A 158 -15.89 17.96 3.18
CA ARG A 158 -14.72 18.18 2.32
C ARG A 158 -14.58 17.07 1.28
N PRO A 159 -14.19 17.40 0.03
CA PRO A 159 -13.75 16.37 -0.89
C PRO A 159 -12.52 15.64 -0.33
N PHE A 160 -12.40 14.35 -0.66
CA PHE A 160 -11.32 13.53 -0.14
C PHE A 160 -10.63 12.69 -1.21
N ILE A 161 -9.34 12.48 -0.98
CA ILE A 161 -8.52 11.48 -1.65
C ILE A 161 -8.47 10.27 -0.74
N PHE A 162 -8.79 9.10 -1.29
CA PHE A 162 -8.55 7.83 -0.64
C PHE A 162 -7.23 7.27 -1.14
N ALA A 163 -6.33 6.87 -0.25
CA ALA A 163 -5.03 6.33 -0.65
C ALA A 163 -4.66 5.12 0.20
N ALA A 164 -4.01 4.13 -0.40
CA ALA A 164 -3.63 2.93 0.31
C ALA A 164 -2.41 2.24 -0.31
N HIS A 165 -1.75 1.40 0.49
CA HIS A 165 -0.72 0.48 -0.01
C HIS A 165 -0.82 -0.91 0.62
N SER A 166 -0.57 -1.97 -0.16
CA SER A 166 -0.43 -3.35 0.32
C SER A 166 -1.58 -3.81 1.22
N GLN A 167 -1.35 -4.07 2.52
CA GLN A 167 -2.43 -4.45 3.45
C GLN A 167 -3.54 -3.40 3.52
N GLY A 168 -3.19 -2.10 3.46
CA GLY A 168 -4.17 -1.04 3.34
C GLY A 168 -5.01 -1.19 2.07
N ALA A 169 -4.37 -1.46 0.93
CA ALA A 169 -5.04 -1.67 -0.36
C ALA A 169 -5.90 -2.95 -0.38
N TYR A 170 -5.44 -4.01 0.29
CA TYR A 170 -6.24 -5.22 0.52
C TYR A 170 -7.54 -4.89 1.26
N HIS A 171 -7.47 -4.16 2.38
CA HIS A 171 -8.65 -3.72 3.14
C HIS A 171 -9.54 -2.73 2.37
N SER A 172 -8.93 -1.91 1.51
CA SER A 172 -9.61 -0.89 0.73
C SER A 172 -10.65 -1.46 -0.22
N GLN A 173 -10.48 -2.69 -0.71
CA GLN A 173 -11.50 -3.35 -1.52
C GLN A 173 -12.83 -3.45 -0.75
N LYS A 174 -12.80 -4.04 0.45
CA LYS A 174 -14.02 -4.16 1.23
C LYS A 174 -14.54 -2.80 1.69
N LEU A 175 -13.65 -1.88 2.09
CA LEU A 175 -14.05 -0.56 2.58
C LEU A 175 -14.70 0.29 1.47
N LEU A 176 -14.07 0.43 0.31
CA LEU A 176 -14.60 1.27 -0.78
C LEU A 176 -15.93 0.73 -1.32
N ALA A 177 -16.08 -0.59 -1.43
CA ALA A 177 -17.35 -1.21 -1.83
C ALA A 177 -18.49 -0.94 -0.84
N GLU A 178 -18.17 -0.76 0.44
CA GLU A 178 -19.13 -0.40 1.49
C GLU A 178 -19.45 1.10 1.47
N ILE A 179 -18.44 1.95 1.59
CA ILE A 179 -18.66 3.40 1.83
C ILE A 179 -19.19 4.12 0.60
N LEU A 180 -18.89 3.66 -0.62
CA LEU A 180 -19.33 4.30 -1.86
C LEU A 180 -20.77 3.93 -2.26
N GLN A 181 -21.44 3.08 -1.48
CA GLN A 181 -22.90 2.90 -1.58
C GLN A 181 -23.64 4.17 -1.15
N ASP A 182 -23.07 4.90 -0.18
CA ASP A 182 -23.57 6.22 0.20
C ASP A 182 -23.20 7.25 -0.88
N SER A 183 -24.22 7.87 -1.47
CA SER A 183 -24.04 8.87 -2.52
C SER A 183 -23.34 10.14 -2.02
N ALA A 184 -23.48 10.51 -0.74
CA ALA A 184 -22.79 11.65 -0.15
C ALA A 184 -21.28 11.40 -0.06
N ILE A 185 -20.88 10.19 0.36
CA ILE A 185 -19.47 9.79 0.35
C ILE A 185 -18.96 9.71 -1.09
N ARG A 186 -19.71 9.05 -1.98
CA ARG A 186 -19.29 8.85 -3.38
C ARG A 186 -19.09 10.15 -4.14
N THR A 187 -19.97 11.14 -3.93
CA THR A 187 -19.86 12.45 -4.60
C THR A 187 -18.65 13.25 -4.14
N GLN A 188 -18.18 13.02 -2.90
CA GLN A 188 -17.01 13.68 -2.34
C GLN A 188 -15.65 13.03 -2.70
N LEU A 189 -15.65 11.86 -3.35
CA LEU A 189 -14.41 11.20 -3.74
C LEU A 189 -13.74 11.93 -4.93
N VAL A 190 -12.53 12.45 -4.71
CA VAL A 190 -11.68 12.97 -5.78
C VAL A 190 -11.08 11.82 -6.58
N ILE A 191 -10.42 10.89 -5.90
CA ILE A 191 -9.70 9.75 -6.48
C ILE A 191 -9.36 8.72 -5.40
N GLY A 192 -9.39 7.44 -5.75
CA GLY A 192 -8.85 6.35 -4.93
C GLY A 192 -7.52 5.80 -5.48
N TYR A 193 -6.40 6.02 -4.79
CA TYR A 193 -5.10 5.39 -5.09
C TYR A 193 -4.97 4.08 -4.30
N VAL A 194 -5.42 2.97 -4.87
CA VAL A 194 -5.46 1.65 -4.19
C VAL A 194 -4.31 0.77 -4.68
N ILE A 195 -3.09 1.11 -4.27
CA ILE A 195 -1.85 0.64 -4.91
C ILE A 195 -1.22 -0.54 -4.16
N GLY A 196 -0.46 -1.39 -4.85
CA GLY A 196 0.34 -2.42 -4.18
C GLY A 196 -0.48 -3.61 -3.66
N TRP A 197 -1.67 -3.85 -4.20
CA TRP A 197 -2.39 -5.11 -4.01
C TRP A 197 -3.12 -5.46 -5.32
N PRO A 198 -3.00 -6.70 -5.84
CA PRO A 198 -3.72 -7.08 -7.04
C PRO A 198 -5.22 -7.07 -6.78
N ILE A 199 -5.93 -6.21 -7.50
CA ILE A 199 -7.38 -6.06 -7.42
C ILE A 199 -7.99 -6.68 -8.67
N PRO A 200 -8.75 -7.77 -8.54
CA PRO A 200 -9.48 -8.35 -9.66
C PRO A 200 -10.47 -7.37 -10.29
N GLU A 201 -10.63 -7.41 -11.61
CA GLU A 201 -11.60 -6.58 -12.33
C GLU A 201 -13.04 -6.89 -11.92
N ASP A 202 -13.34 -8.16 -11.59
CA ASP A 202 -14.67 -8.58 -11.12
C ASP A 202 -15.05 -7.95 -9.77
N TYR A 203 -14.10 -7.62 -8.90
CA TYR A 203 -14.36 -6.86 -7.67
C TYR A 203 -14.95 -5.47 -8.00
N VAL A 204 -14.41 -4.78 -9.00
CA VAL A 204 -14.91 -3.47 -9.42
C VAL A 204 -16.29 -3.63 -10.06
N LEU A 205 -16.42 -4.58 -10.99
CA LEU A 205 -17.67 -4.85 -11.70
C LEU A 205 -18.82 -5.20 -10.75
N ASN A 206 -18.56 -6.00 -9.72
CA ASN A 206 -19.58 -6.44 -8.76
C ASN A 206 -20.02 -5.35 -7.78
N SER A 207 -19.26 -4.26 -7.64
CA SER A 207 -19.59 -3.19 -6.69
C SER A 207 -20.72 -2.27 -7.17
N ASN A 208 -20.98 -2.20 -8.49
CA ASN A 208 -21.88 -1.27 -9.17
C ASN A 208 -21.62 0.24 -8.93
N VAL A 209 -20.68 0.62 -8.06
CA VAL A 209 -20.42 2.01 -7.66
C VAL A 209 -18.98 2.45 -7.85
N ILE A 210 -18.06 1.52 -8.11
CA ILE A 210 -16.63 1.79 -8.31
C ILE A 210 -16.31 1.77 -9.79
N GLU A 211 -15.59 2.79 -10.25
CA GLU A 211 -15.04 2.86 -11.61
C GLU A 211 -13.51 2.87 -11.59
N ILE A 212 -12.88 2.40 -12.67
CA ILE A 212 -11.44 2.54 -12.89
C ILE A 212 -11.20 3.80 -13.70
N CYS A 213 -10.25 4.64 -13.26
CA CYS A 213 -9.91 5.83 -14.03
C CYS A 213 -9.17 5.47 -15.31
N SER A 214 -9.61 6.02 -16.44
CA SER A 214 -8.98 5.84 -17.75
C SER A 214 -8.24 7.09 -18.26
N THR A 215 -8.36 8.22 -17.55
CA THR A 215 -7.68 9.47 -17.87
C THR A 215 -7.09 10.14 -16.62
N ALA A 216 -6.19 11.10 -16.84
CA ALA A 216 -5.57 11.89 -15.78
C ALA A 216 -6.55 12.85 -15.06
N THR A 217 -7.67 13.21 -15.69
CA THR A 217 -8.64 14.20 -15.19
C THR A 217 -9.93 13.59 -14.64
N GLN A 218 -10.22 12.30 -14.89
CA GLN A 218 -11.40 11.63 -14.33
C GLN A 218 -11.40 11.74 -12.79
N THR A 219 -12.58 11.83 -12.16
CA THR A 219 -12.70 11.89 -10.68
C THR A 219 -13.75 10.90 -10.22
N GLY A 220 -13.82 10.60 -8.92
CA GLY A 220 -14.78 9.63 -8.37
C GLY A 220 -14.50 8.17 -8.75
N CYS A 221 -13.29 7.88 -9.26
CA CYS A 221 -12.85 6.55 -9.69
C CYS A 221 -11.59 6.14 -8.91
N ILE A 222 -11.10 4.91 -9.16
CA ILE A 222 -9.88 4.37 -8.55
C ILE A 222 -8.78 4.14 -9.59
N VAL A 223 -7.53 4.17 -9.12
CA VAL A 223 -6.34 3.68 -9.83
C VAL A 223 -5.62 2.66 -8.95
N SER A 224 -5.01 1.68 -9.59
CA SER A 224 -4.22 0.65 -8.91
C SER A 224 -3.12 0.15 -9.83
N TRP A 225 -2.01 -0.30 -9.26
CA TRP A 225 -0.95 -1.01 -9.94
C TRP A 225 -0.08 -1.79 -8.95
N ASN A 226 0.68 -2.74 -9.49
CA ASN A 226 1.76 -3.44 -8.82
C ASN A 226 3.01 -3.37 -9.69
N THR A 227 4.08 -2.76 -9.20
CA THR A 227 5.32 -2.57 -9.96
C THR A 227 6.18 -3.83 -9.92
N GLU A 228 6.43 -4.41 -11.09
CA GLU A 228 7.23 -5.62 -11.25
C GLU A 228 8.22 -5.45 -12.42
N GLY A 229 9.36 -6.11 -12.35
CA GLY A 229 10.27 -6.25 -13.49
C GLY A 229 9.71 -7.22 -14.53
N GLN A 230 10.43 -7.38 -15.64
CA GLN A 230 10.05 -8.31 -16.72
C GLN A 230 10.00 -9.78 -16.27
N ALA A 231 10.86 -10.16 -15.30
CA ALA A 231 10.92 -11.50 -14.74
C ALA A 231 11.13 -11.44 -13.22
N PRO A 232 10.07 -11.13 -12.44
CA PRO A 232 10.20 -11.00 -10.99
C PRO A 232 10.38 -12.38 -10.35
N LYS A 233 11.20 -12.45 -9.30
CA LYS A 233 11.36 -13.69 -8.50
C LYS A 233 10.05 -14.11 -7.82
N LEU A 234 9.21 -13.13 -7.49
CA LEU A 234 7.86 -13.32 -6.95
C LEU A 234 6.96 -12.27 -7.60
N SER A 235 6.02 -12.70 -8.43
CA SER A 235 4.91 -11.86 -8.86
C SER A 235 3.78 -11.95 -7.84
N LEU A 236 3.34 -10.80 -7.33
CA LEU A 236 2.15 -10.76 -6.46
C LEU A 236 0.90 -10.87 -7.33
N VAL A 237 0.92 -10.27 -8.52
CA VAL A 237 -0.16 -10.32 -9.51
C VAL A 237 -0.45 -11.77 -9.89
N GLU A 238 0.54 -12.56 -10.32
CA GLU A 238 0.33 -13.97 -10.69
C GLU A 238 -0.18 -14.82 -9.52
N LYS A 239 0.33 -14.58 -8.30
CA LYS A 239 -0.06 -15.36 -7.12
C LYS A 239 -1.50 -15.10 -6.67
N VAL A 240 -1.97 -13.86 -6.77
CA VAL A 240 -3.28 -13.44 -6.26
C VAL A 240 -4.35 -13.50 -7.35
N SER A 241 -3.98 -13.28 -8.61
CA SER A 241 -4.94 -13.25 -9.71
C SER A 241 -5.68 -14.57 -9.87
N ALA A 242 -5.00 -15.70 -9.64
CA ALA A 242 -5.58 -17.04 -9.85
C ALA A 242 -6.29 -17.16 -11.22
N GLY A 243 -5.70 -16.54 -12.26
CA GLY A 243 -6.26 -16.50 -13.62
C GLY A 243 -7.26 -15.38 -13.89
N LYS A 244 -7.64 -14.58 -12.89
CA LYS A 244 -8.47 -13.39 -13.06
C LYS A 244 -7.68 -12.22 -13.65
N LYS A 245 -8.38 -11.36 -14.38
CA LYS A 245 -7.80 -10.10 -14.86
C LYS A 245 -7.66 -9.13 -13.70
N ILE A 246 -6.47 -8.54 -13.56
CA ILE A 246 -6.15 -7.57 -12.50
C ILE A 246 -6.19 -6.17 -13.09
N ILE A 247 -6.79 -5.23 -12.35
CA ILE A 247 -6.82 -3.82 -12.76
C ILE A 247 -5.41 -3.23 -12.68
N CYS A 248 -5.04 -2.45 -13.68
CA CYS A 248 -3.77 -1.75 -13.70
C CYS A 248 -3.94 -0.43 -14.45
N VAL A 249 -3.46 0.66 -13.86
CA VAL A 249 -3.39 1.99 -14.48
C VAL A 249 -1.93 2.41 -14.50
N ASN A 250 -1.43 2.76 -15.68
CA ASN A 250 -0.04 3.16 -15.83
C ASN A 250 0.14 4.58 -15.27
N PRO A 251 0.92 4.79 -14.19
CA PRO A 251 1.08 6.11 -13.56
C PRO A 251 1.88 7.11 -14.41
N LEU A 252 2.48 6.67 -15.53
CA LEU A 252 3.14 7.55 -16.49
C LEU A 252 2.17 8.14 -17.53
N SER A 253 1.04 7.48 -17.82
CA SER A 253 0.04 7.94 -18.80
C SER A 253 -1.36 8.18 -18.22
N TRP A 254 -1.64 7.63 -17.04
CA TRP A 254 -2.97 7.56 -16.39
C TRP A 254 -4.02 6.81 -17.20
N LYS A 255 -3.57 5.88 -18.04
CA LYS A 255 -4.42 5.02 -18.88
C LYS A 255 -4.32 3.55 -18.46
N THR A 256 -5.30 2.77 -18.90
CA THR A 256 -5.40 1.32 -18.70
C THR A 256 -4.90 0.51 -19.91
N ASP A 257 -4.46 1.18 -20.98
CA ASP A 257 -3.94 0.53 -22.17
C ASP A 257 -2.56 -0.10 -21.95
N THR A 258 -2.16 -0.96 -22.88
CA THR A 258 -0.90 -1.70 -22.82
C THR A 258 0.25 -0.96 -23.50
N SER A 259 0.07 0.32 -23.85
CA SER A 259 1.13 1.07 -24.53
C SER A 259 2.35 1.22 -23.64
N TYR A 260 3.53 1.06 -24.25
CA TYR A 260 4.80 1.36 -23.58
C TYR A 260 4.92 2.87 -23.36
N VAL A 261 5.30 3.27 -22.16
CA VAL A 261 5.56 4.66 -21.81
C VAL A 261 7.02 4.80 -21.40
N SER A 262 7.78 5.56 -22.18
CA SER A 262 9.21 5.80 -21.95
C SER A 262 9.47 6.48 -20.61
N LYS A 263 10.65 6.20 -20.02
CA LYS A 263 11.14 6.84 -18.80
C LYS A 263 11.17 8.37 -18.89
N ASN A 264 11.18 8.95 -20.08
CA ASN A 264 11.09 10.40 -20.28
C ASN A 264 9.78 11.01 -19.71
N GLN A 265 8.74 10.20 -19.51
CA GLN A 265 7.49 10.60 -18.87
C GLN A 265 7.50 10.43 -17.34
N ASN A 266 8.55 9.85 -16.77
CA ASN A 266 8.73 9.77 -15.33
C ASN A 266 9.29 11.10 -14.81
N LEU A 267 8.42 11.86 -14.13
CA LEU A 267 8.69 13.21 -13.63
C LEU A 267 9.61 13.22 -12.40
N GLY A 268 9.91 12.05 -11.83
CA GLY A 268 10.83 11.94 -10.71
C GLY A 268 10.44 10.86 -9.70
N ALA A 269 11.38 9.97 -9.42
CA ALA A 269 11.32 9.01 -8.34
C ALA A 269 11.94 9.58 -7.06
N LEU A 270 11.29 9.39 -5.90
CA LEU A 270 11.86 9.72 -4.60
C LEU A 270 12.73 8.57 -4.10
N GLN A 271 13.99 8.83 -3.82
CA GLN A 271 14.91 7.83 -3.26
C GLN A 271 15.83 8.42 -2.19
N TYR A 272 16.14 7.61 -1.17
CA TYR A 272 17.13 7.95 -0.18
C TYR A 272 18.54 7.73 -0.73
N ASN A 273 19.31 8.81 -0.82
CA ASN A 273 20.72 8.73 -1.18
C ASN A 273 21.56 8.45 0.08
N LYS A 274 22.15 7.25 0.14
CA LYS A 274 22.97 6.80 1.28
C LYS A 274 24.26 7.61 1.47
N HIS A 275 24.78 8.23 0.42
CA HIS A 275 26.00 9.03 0.47
C HIS A 275 25.72 10.43 1.03
N THR A 276 24.71 11.11 0.49
CA THR A 276 24.33 12.47 0.94
C THR A 276 23.46 12.44 2.20
N LYS A 277 22.93 11.27 2.57
CA LYS A 277 21.98 11.04 3.67
C LYS A 277 20.71 11.89 3.54
N LYS A 278 20.27 12.11 2.30
CA LYS A 278 19.10 12.93 1.96
C LYS A 278 18.20 12.19 0.98
N ASP A 279 16.92 12.51 1.03
CA ASP A 279 15.99 12.12 0.00
C ASP A 279 16.17 13.00 -1.23
N GLU A 280 16.22 12.38 -2.40
CA GLU A 280 16.49 13.02 -3.69
C GLU A 280 15.43 12.61 -4.71
N ILE A 281 15.12 13.53 -5.64
CA ILE A 281 14.26 13.26 -6.79
C ILE A 281 15.14 12.89 -7.97
N ILE A 282 14.97 11.67 -8.48
CA ILE A 282 15.69 11.14 -9.63
C ILE A 282 14.75 11.18 -10.84
N LEU A 283 15.05 12.08 -11.79
CA LEU A 283 14.28 12.21 -13.03
C LEU A 283 14.50 11.00 -13.94
N TYR A 284 13.49 10.72 -14.77
CA TYR A 284 13.57 9.70 -15.82
C TYR A 284 13.97 8.31 -15.30
N TYR A 285 13.47 7.97 -14.12
CA TYR A 285 13.98 6.83 -13.36
C TYR A 285 13.62 5.47 -13.97
N CYS A 286 12.34 5.27 -14.28
CA CYS A 286 11.86 4.05 -14.93
C CYS A 286 10.80 4.35 -16.00
N ASP A 287 10.74 3.47 -17.00
CA ASP A 287 9.63 3.36 -17.93
C ASP A 287 8.51 2.49 -17.33
N ALA A 288 7.39 2.36 -18.04
CA ALA A 288 6.34 1.44 -17.64
C ALA A 288 5.45 0.99 -18.81
N ALA A 289 5.00 -0.26 -18.76
CA ALA A 289 3.96 -0.80 -19.61
C ALA A 289 3.09 -1.80 -18.83
N ILE A 290 1.79 -1.85 -19.10
CA ILE A 290 0.91 -2.84 -18.48
C ILE A 290 1.07 -4.18 -19.20
N ARG A 291 1.45 -5.24 -18.48
CA ARG A 291 1.47 -6.63 -19.01
C ARG A 291 0.97 -7.57 -17.92
N ASP A 292 0.11 -8.51 -18.30
CA ASP A 292 -0.39 -9.58 -17.42
C ASP A 292 -1.08 -9.06 -16.14
N GLY A 293 -1.61 -7.83 -16.19
CA GLY A 293 -2.19 -7.14 -15.03
C GLY A 293 -1.17 -6.47 -14.10
N ALA A 294 0.14 -6.61 -14.35
CA ALA A 294 1.21 -5.93 -13.62
C ALA A 294 1.67 -4.67 -14.36
N LEU A 295 2.22 -3.71 -13.60
CA LEU A 295 2.95 -2.57 -14.15
C LEU A 295 4.41 -2.98 -14.34
N ARG A 296 4.75 -3.41 -15.56
CA ARG A 296 6.10 -3.86 -15.90
C ARG A 296 7.02 -2.68 -16.14
N ILE A 297 8.19 -2.71 -15.54
CA ILE A 297 9.28 -1.76 -15.77
C ILE A 297 10.53 -2.50 -16.24
N ASN A 298 11.39 -1.82 -16.99
CA ASN A 298 12.76 -2.29 -17.19
C ASN A 298 13.57 -2.17 -15.89
N GLU A 299 14.56 -3.06 -15.72
CA GLU A 299 15.42 -3.09 -14.53
C GLU A 299 16.10 -1.73 -14.32
N PRO A 300 15.84 -1.02 -13.20
CA PRO A 300 16.49 0.25 -12.92
C PRO A 300 18.00 0.06 -12.76
N ALA A 301 18.79 1.04 -13.21
CA ALA A 301 20.26 0.96 -13.18
C ALA A 301 20.82 0.70 -11.77
N ASN A 302 20.16 1.20 -10.72
CA ASN A 302 20.56 1.02 -9.33
C ASN A 302 19.82 -0.15 -8.63
N GLN A 303 19.23 -1.10 -9.36
CA GLN A 303 18.44 -2.19 -8.76
C GLN A 303 19.20 -2.95 -7.65
N VAL A 304 20.51 -3.13 -7.80
CA VAL A 304 21.37 -3.79 -6.79
C VAL A 304 21.38 -3.08 -5.43
N ALA A 305 21.10 -1.77 -5.40
CA ALA A 305 21.04 -0.97 -4.18
C ALA A 305 19.65 -0.96 -3.53
N LEU A 306 18.63 -1.43 -4.25
CA LEU A 306 17.25 -1.47 -3.78
C LEU A 306 17.02 -2.64 -2.83
N GLN A 307 16.29 -2.38 -1.75
CA GLN A 307 15.73 -3.42 -0.90
C GLN A 307 14.52 -4.05 -1.59
N MET A 308 14.59 -5.35 -1.86
CA MET A 308 13.50 -6.11 -2.48
C MET A 308 13.24 -7.37 -1.64
N PRO A 309 12.49 -7.28 -0.52
CA PRO A 309 12.31 -8.39 0.42
C PRO A 309 11.57 -9.58 -0.19
N MET A 310 10.79 -9.37 -1.25
CA MET A 310 10.10 -10.41 -2.01
C MET A 310 10.95 -10.97 -3.18
N GLY A 311 12.18 -10.49 -3.33
CA GLY A 311 13.14 -10.97 -4.33
C GLY A 311 13.32 -10.03 -5.53
N LYS A 312 14.39 -10.28 -6.31
CA LYS A 312 14.74 -9.48 -7.50
C LYS A 312 13.53 -9.26 -8.40
N GLY A 313 13.38 -8.04 -8.89
CA GLY A 313 12.30 -7.64 -9.81
C GLY A 313 10.93 -7.46 -9.16
N ASN A 314 10.77 -7.69 -7.85
CA ASN A 314 9.58 -7.28 -7.13
C ASN A 314 9.81 -5.89 -6.49
N TYR A 315 9.15 -4.86 -7.03
CA TYR A 315 9.35 -3.46 -6.63
C TYR A 315 8.25 -2.94 -5.71
N HIS A 316 7.52 -3.81 -5.03
CA HIS A 316 6.36 -3.47 -4.19
C HIS A 316 6.62 -2.40 -3.13
N LEU A 317 7.84 -2.30 -2.58
CA LEU A 317 8.17 -1.21 -1.64
C LEU A 317 8.17 0.18 -2.30
N TYR A 318 8.29 0.22 -3.61
CA TYR A 318 8.51 1.43 -4.42
C TYR A 318 7.32 1.79 -5.31
N ASP A 319 6.17 1.12 -5.17
CA ASP A 319 4.99 1.37 -6.01
C ASP A 319 4.57 2.85 -6.03
N TYR A 320 4.80 3.59 -4.94
CA TYR A 320 4.65 5.04 -4.88
C TYR A 320 5.92 5.79 -5.29
N SER A 321 7.05 5.43 -4.70
CA SER A 321 8.26 6.26 -4.76
C SER A 321 8.90 6.29 -6.15
N PHE A 322 8.72 5.27 -6.99
CA PHE A 322 9.19 5.30 -8.38
C PHE A 322 8.44 6.29 -9.27
N PHE A 323 7.21 6.65 -8.89
CA PHE A 323 6.33 7.53 -9.66
C PHE A 323 5.95 8.78 -8.85
N TYR A 324 6.78 9.15 -7.87
CA TYR A 324 6.47 10.14 -6.84
C TYR A 324 5.97 11.47 -7.42
N GLN A 325 6.71 12.06 -8.35
CA GLN A 325 6.32 13.34 -8.96
C GLN A 325 5.15 13.21 -9.93
N ASN A 326 5.01 12.07 -10.61
CA ASN A 326 3.82 11.79 -11.45
C ASN A 326 2.56 11.79 -10.59
N ILE A 327 2.58 11.10 -9.45
CA ILE A 327 1.45 11.07 -8.50
C ILE A 327 1.16 12.48 -7.98
N LYS A 328 2.18 13.24 -7.54
CA LYS A 328 2.00 14.64 -7.10
C LYS A 328 1.34 15.51 -8.16
N GLN A 329 1.75 15.38 -9.42
CA GLN A 329 1.15 16.11 -10.53
C GLN A 329 -0.31 15.69 -10.75
N ASN A 330 -0.60 14.39 -10.72
CA ASN A 330 -1.95 13.88 -10.95
C ASN A 330 -2.93 14.25 -9.84
N ILE A 331 -2.48 14.27 -8.57
CA ILE A 331 -3.28 14.75 -7.46
C ILE A 331 -3.76 16.19 -7.72
N LYS A 332 -2.84 17.09 -8.12
CA LYS A 332 -3.20 18.48 -8.47
C LYS A 332 -4.21 18.54 -9.62
N THR A 333 -3.98 17.77 -10.68
CA THR A 333 -4.88 17.69 -11.84
C THR A 333 -6.28 17.21 -11.44
N ARG A 334 -6.39 16.16 -10.61
CA ARG A 334 -7.69 15.60 -10.21
C ARG A 334 -8.43 16.48 -9.22
N ILE A 335 -7.74 17.15 -8.30
CA ILE A 335 -8.36 18.15 -7.41
C ILE A 335 -8.95 19.29 -8.24
N ALA A 336 -8.21 19.83 -9.22
CA ALA A 336 -8.71 20.88 -10.10
C ALA A 336 -9.92 20.40 -10.91
N SER A 337 -9.84 19.21 -11.50
CA SER A 337 -10.95 18.61 -12.26
C SER A 337 -12.20 18.41 -11.40
N TYR A 338 -12.03 18.00 -10.15
CA TYR A 338 -13.13 17.80 -9.20
C TYR A 338 -13.89 19.10 -8.94
N TYR A 339 -13.18 20.20 -8.65
CA TYR A 339 -13.82 21.50 -8.40
C TYR A 339 -14.49 22.05 -9.66
N ASN A 340 -13.84 21.95 -10.82
CA ASN A 340 -14.44 22.36 -12.10
C ASN A 340 -15.78 21.66 -12.38
N ARG A 341 -15.88 20.36 -12.05
CA ARG A 341 -17.12 19.58 -12.20
C ARG A 341 -18.23 20.06 -11.25
N ILE A 342 -17.88 20.44 -10.02
CA ILE A 342 -18.87 20.96 -9.06
C ILE A 342 -19.38 22.32 -9.52
N ASP A 343 -18.47 23.23 -9.88
CA ASP A 343 -18.83 24.58 -10.31
C ASP A 343 -19.73 24.53 -11.55
N SER A 344 -19.43 23.65 -12.52
CA SER A 344 -20.28 23.45 -13.70
C SER A 344 -21.66 22.87 -13.37
N THR A 345 -21.77 22.06 -12.31
CA THR A 345 -23.06 21.50 -11.89
C THR A 345 -23.93 22.55 -11.20
N GLN A 346 -23.30 23.44 -10.41
CA GLN A 346 -23.98 24.55 -9.74
C GLN A 346 -24.45 25.64 -10.71
N LEU A 347 -23.73 25.88 -11.82
CA LEU A 347 -24.13 26.84 -12.85
C LEU A 347 -25.31 26.37 -13.73
N ASN A 348 -25.61 25.07 -13.73
CA ASN A 348 -26.68 24.46 -14.53
C ASN A 348 -27.93 24.11 -13.72
N GLN A 349 -27.95 24.46 -12.43
CA GLN A 349 -29.12 24.39 -11.53
C GLN A 349 -29.61 25.80 -11.24
#